data_AF-A0AAZ3QB51-F1
#
_entry.id   AF-A0AAZ3QB51-F1
#
_cell.length_a   1.000
_cell.length_b   1.000
_cell.length_c   1.000
_cell.angle_alpha   90.00
_cell.angle_beta   90.00
_cell.angle_gamma   90.00
#
_symmetry.space_group_name_H-M   'P 1'
#
loop_
_entity.id
_entity.type
_entity.pdbx_description
1 polymer ?
#
loop_
_entity_poly.entity_id
_entity_poly.type
_entity_poly.pdbx_seq_one_letter_code
_entity_poly.pdbx_strand_id
1 'polypeptide(L)'
;MRKWSAVACFYDNGSKQHGAVCVISTSSPTTPPSLSLSLSLKGRPIDMSSKSDNKLSTCGNRRRSSATKEDVKRMCPQQRARYLAYEEPPKEAKTWMAMSRQRVSAWESSGAGGKRHTTVGHHQCDERDEEEKKRQDLIIGQLKAAEARNRVRQMRLQYRSMRTQEINLMISCQSSAQTAVRLELLLPTEESKINTIDCLDKLQRKRVEEILDDEKGLTITRR
;
A
#
# COMPACT_ATOMS: atom_id res chain seq x y z
N MET A 1 -3.04 29.35 -20.94
CA MET A 1 -3.21 28.42 -19.80
C MET A 1 -3.79 27.11 -20.31
N ARG A 2 -3.02 26.02 -20.31
CA ARG A 2 -3.50 24.70 -20.75
C ARG A 2 -3.98 23.92 -19.52
N LYS A 3 -5.29 23.79 -19.33
CA LYS A 3 -5.88 22.95 -18.27
C LYS A 3 -5.94 21.52 -18.78
N TRP A 4 -5.38 20.59 -18.02
CA TRP A 4 -5.53 19.16 -18.27
C TRP A 4 -6.39 18.59 -17.15
N SER A 5 -7.51 17.96 -17.52
CA SER A 5 -8.32 17.17 -16.60
C SER A 5 -7.97 15.71 -16.79
N ALA A 6 -7.43 15.07 -15.77
CA ALA A 6 -7.26 13.63 -15.72
C ALA A 6 -8.30 13.06 -14.76
N VAL A 7 -9.12 12.12 -15.25
CA VAL A 7 -10.04 11.37 -14.42
C VAL A 7 -9.32 10.10 -13.98
N ALA A 8 -9.00 9.99 -12.68
CA ALA A 8 -8.42 8.79 -12.11
C ALA A 8 -9.55 7.92 -11.55
N CYS A 9 -9.77 6.75 -12.15
CA CYS A 9 -10.70 5.75 -11.61
C CYS A 9 -9.91 4.78 -10.72
N PHE A 10 -10.17 4.82 -9.41
CA PHE A 10 -9.68 3.80 -8.49
C PHE A 10 -10.66 2.61 -8.49
N TYR A 11 -10.16 1.42 -8.82
CA TYR A 11 -10.89 0.16 -8.62
C TYR A 11 -10.56 -0.37 -7.23
N ASP A 12 -11.53 -0.26 -6.32
CA ASP A 12 -11.50 -0.96 -5.05
C ASP A 12 -12.30 -2.27 -5.20
N ASN A 13 -11.75 -3.37 -4.68
CA ASN A 13 -12.37 -4.70 -4.75
C ASN A 13 -13.59 -4.76 -3.82
N GLY A 14 -14.69 -4.14 -4.22
CA GLY A 14 -15.92 -4.08 -3.42
C GLY A 14 -16.91 -3.00 -3.84
N SER A 15 -17.56 -3.18 -4.99
CA SER A 15 -18.93 -2.71 -5.32
C SER A 15 -19.43 -1.31 -4.87
N LYS A 16 -18.60 -0.27 -4.81
CA LYS A 16 -19.07 1.13 -4.88
C LYS A 16 -18.09 2.01 -5.67
N GLN A 17 -18.57 2.60 -6.77
CA GLN A 17 -17.82 3.62 -7.50
C GLN A 17 -17.95 4.96 -6.79
N HIS A 18 -16.85 5.48 -6.24
CA HIS A 18 -16.74 6.88 -5.83
C HIS A 18 -15.89 7.62 -6.86
N GLY A 19 -16.52 8.48 -7.65
CA GLY A 19 -15.81 9.35 -8.59
C GLY A 19 -15.18 10.53 -7.84
N ALA A 20 -13.85 10.53 -7.73
CA ALA A 20 -13.10 11.70 -7.30
C ALA A 20 -12.51 12.39 -8.53
N VAL A 21 -12.83 13.68 -8.72
CA VAL A 21 -12.26 14.50 -9.79
C VAL A 21 -11.12 15.32 -9.20
N CYS A 22 -9.88 14.94 -9.54
CA CYS A 22 -8.69 15.73 -9.19
C CYS A 22 -8.39 16.71 -10.32
N VAL A 23 -8.34 18.00 -10.00
CA VAL A 23 -7.93 19.05 -10.94
C VAL A 23 -6.53 19.50 -10.55
N ILE A 24 -5.55 19.17 -11.38
CA ILE A 24 -4.16 19.61 -11.18
C ILE A 24 -3.96 20.87 -12.03
N SER A 25 -3.74 22.01 -11.38
CA SER A 25 -3.40 23.27 -12.05
C SER A 25 -1.94 23.62 -11.78
N THR A 26 -1.13 23.68 -12.83
CA THR A 26 0.27 24.12 -12.73
C THR A 26 0.39 25.54 -13.25
N SER A 27 0.74 26.48 -12.38
CA SER A 27 1.16 27.83 -12.74
C SER A 27 2.64 27.98 -12.41
N SER A 28 3.49 27.86 -13.43
CA SER A 28 4.95 28.10 -13.43
C SER A 28 5.87 27.03 -12.78
N PRO A 29 7.16 26.92 -13.21
CA PRO A 29 7.96 25.70 -13.07
C PRO A 29 8.89 25.62 -11.85
N THR A 30 8.81 26.53 -10.87
CA THR A 30 9.82 26.63 -9.78
C THR A 30 9.31 26.34 -8.37
N THR A 31 8.14 25.71 -8.21
CA THR A 31 7.66 25.28 -6.88
C THR A 31 7.09 23.86 -6.91
N PRO A 32 7.29 23.03 -5.87
CA PRO A 32 6.69 21.70 -5.79
C PRO A 32 5.16 21.80 -5.82
N PRO A 33 4.46 20.89 -6.52
CA PRO A 33 3.01 20.97 -6.66
C PRO A 33 2.34 20.80 -5.29
N SER A 34 1.70 21.85 -4.80
CA SER A 34 0.83 21.79 -3.63
C SER A 34 -0.48 21.07 -4.00
N LEU A 35 -0.68 19.87 -3.47
CA LEU A 35 -1.93 19.13 -3.62
C LEU A 35 -3.00 19.71 -2.69
N SER A 36 -3.82 20.63 -3.19
CA SER A 36 -5.03 21.05 -2.49
C SER A 36 -6.19 20.12 -2.86
N LEU A 37 -6.58 19.24 -1.94
CA LEU A 37 -7.79 18.43 -2.03
C LEU A 37 -8.99 19.29 -1.63
N SER A 38 -9.70 19.87 -2.59
CA SER A 38 -11.02 20.46 -2.35
C SER A 38 -12.09 19.37 -2.47
N LEU A 39 -12.47 18.78 -1.34
CA LEU A 39 -13.66 17.92 -1.24
C LEU A 39 -14.92 18.78 -1.39
N SER A 40 -15.44 18.89 -2.61
CA SER A 40 -16.76 19.44 -2.85
C SER A 40 -17.82 18.41 -2.46
N LEU A 41 -18.07 18.28 -1.15
CA LEU A 41 -19.26 17.60 -0.63
C LEU A 41 -20.49 18.40 -1.04
N LYS A 42 -21.16 18.00 -2.12
CA LYS A 42 -22.56 18.36 -2.35
C LYS A 42 -23.43 17.59 -1.34
N GLY A 43 -23.32 17.98 -0.07
CA GLY A 43 -24.28 17.64 0.97
C GLY A 43 -25.34 18.74 1.02
N ARG A 44 -26.61 18.38 0.84
CA ARG A 44 -27.71 19.28 1.21
C ARG A 44 -27.65 19.48 2.74
N PRO A 45 -27.76 20.72 3.26
CA PRO A 45 -27.85 20.92 4.69
C PRO A 45 -29.20 20.36 5.16
N ILE A 46 -29.15 19.36 6.03
CA ILE A 46 -30.33 18.95 6.80
C ILE A 46 -30.31 19.82 8.06
N ASP A 47 -31.26 20.75 8.10
CA ASP A 47 -31.58 21.62 9.21
C ASP A 47 -31.89 20.78 10.47
N MET A 48 -31.07 20.96 11.51
CA MET A 48 -31.26 20.33 12.82
C MET A 48 -32.10 21.27 13.70
N SER A 49 -33.34 21.52 13.31
CA SER A 49 -34.30 22.23 14.14
C SER A 49 -35.75 21.86 13.79
N SER A 50 -36.29 20.83 14.45
CA SER A 50 -37.68 20.86 14.90
C SER A 50 -37.98 19.77 15.92
N LYS A 51 -38.30 20.26 17.12
CA LYS A 51 -39.25 19.72 18.09
C LYS A 51 -40.20 18.65 17.55
N SER A 52 -40.22 17.54 18.30
CA SER A 52 -41.38 16.74 18.71
C SER A 52 -42.58 16.70 17.77
N ASP A 53 -42.86 15.53 17.22
CA ASP A 53 -44.19 14.95 17.38
C ASP A 53 -44.16 13.42 17.43
N ASN A 54 -44.69 12.95 18.54
CA ASN A 54 -44.83 11.58 18.96
C ASN A 54 -45.88 10.89 18.07
N LYS A 55 -45.45 10.06 17.11
CA LYS A 55 -46.36 9.09 16.47
C LYS A 55 -45.69 7.72 16.41
N LEU A 56 -46.11 6.88 17.34
CA LEU A 56 -45.84 5.45 17.37
C LEU A 56 -46.32 4.83 16.05
N SER A 57 -45.39 4.46 15.17
CA SER A 57 -45.69 3.62 14.02
C SER A 57 -45.78 2.18 14.50
N THR A 58 -47.00 1.71 14.69
CA THR A 58 -47.30 0.29 14.95
C THR A 58 -47.08 -0.49 13.65
N CYS A 59 -45.83 -0.84 13.33
CA CYS A 59 -45.56 -1.84 12.30
C CYS A 59 -45.80 -3.22 12.92
N GLY A 60 -46.91 -3.85 12.50
CA GLY A 60 -47.39 -5.11 13.04
C GLY A 60 -46.33 -6.22 13.07
N ASN A 61 -46.44 -7.06 14.11
CA ASN A 61 -45.77 -8.35 14.23
C ASN A 61 -46.09 -9.23 13.00
N ARG A 62 -45.33 -9.09 11.91
CA ARG A 62 -45.22 -10.18 10.94
C ARG A 62 -44.32 -11.23 11.58
N ARG A 63 -44.93 -12.26 12.17
CA ARG A 63 -44.24 -13.53 12.41
C ARG A 63 -43.59 -13.91 11.09
N ARG A 64 -42.25 -13.85 11.01
CA ARG A 64 -41.49 -14.31 9.86
C ARG A 64 -41.76 -15.81 9.76
N SER A 65 -42.63 -16.22 8.83
CA SER A 65 -42.87 -17.64 8.58
C SER A 65 -41.55 -18.23 8.10
N SER A 66 -40.99 -19.17 8.87
CA SER A 66 -39.80 -19.93 8.44
C SER A 66 -40.17 -20.70 7.18
N ALA A 67 -39.35 -20.59 6.14
CA ALA A 67 -39.54 -21.35 4.91
C ALA A 67 -39.50 -22.85 5.22
N THR A 68 -40.36 -23.63 4.56
CA THR A 68 -40.34 -25.09 4.72
C THR A 68 -39.08 -25.68 4.10
N LYS A 69 -38.71 -26.92 4.47
CA LYS A 69 -37.51 -27.58 3.93
C LYS A 69 -37.59 -27.71 2.41
N GLU A 70 -38.80 -27.89 1.89
CA GLU A 70 -39.13 -27.97 0.48
C GLU A 70 -38.94 -26.63 -0.23
N ASP A 71 -39.33 -25.52 0.42
CA ASP A 71 -39.13 -24.16 -0.11
C ASP A 71 -37.65 -23.82 -0.17
N VAL A 72 -36.88 -24.15 0.87
CA VAL A 72 -35.41 -23.97 0.90
C VAL A 72 -34.75 -24.78 -0.22
N LYS A 73 -35.24 -25.99 -0.51
CA LYS A 73 -34.76 -26.83 -1.61
C LYS A 73 -35.11 -26.28 -3.01
N ARG A 74 -36.13 -25.44 -3.13
CA ARG A 74 -36.51 -24.75 -4.38
C ARG A 74 -35.76 -23.43 -4.61
N MET A 75 -35.11 -22.87 -3.58
CA MET A 75 -34.31 -21.63 -3.73
C MET A 75 -33.05 -21.86 -4.55
N CYS A 76 -32.60 -20.81 -5.25
CA CYS A 76 -31.29 -20.80 -5.89
C CYS A 76 -30.16 -20.91 -4.84
N PRO A 77 -28.97 -21.42 -5.19
CA PRO A 77 -27.90 -21.66 -4.23
C PRO A 77 -27.50 -20.42 -3.40
N GLN A 78 -27.46 -19.23 -4.01
CA GLN A 78 -27.12 -17.99 -3.32
C GLN A 78 -28.20 -17.54 -2.33
N GLN A 79 -29.48 -17.70 -2.69
CA GLN A 79 -30.60 -17.39 -1.79
C GLN A 79 -30.69 -18.38 -0.64
N ARG A 80 -30.45 -19.67 -0.91
CA ARG A 80 -30.37 -20.72 0.11
C ARG A 80 -29.26 -20.44 1.12
N ALA A 81 -28.06 -20.10 0.64
CA ALA A 81 -26.94 -19.76 1.51
C ALA A 81 -27.25 -18.55 2.41
N ARG A 82 -27.88 -17.50 1.84
CA ARG A 82 -28.32 -16.33 2.60
C ARG A 82 -29.37 -16.68 3.65
N TYR A 83 -30.34 -17.53 3.30
CA TYR A 83 -31.39 -17.96 4.24
C TYR A 83 -30.80 -18.78 5.40
N LEU A 84 -29.99 -19.80 5.10
CA LEU A 84 -29.36 -20.67 6.10
C LEU A 84 -28.41 -19.92 7.04
N ALA A 85 -27.77 -18.83 6.58
CA ALA A 85 -26.88 -18.02 7.42
C ALA A 85 -27.61 -17.30 8.58
N TYR A 86 -28.91 -17.05 8.45
CA TYR A 86 -29.74 -16.41 9.47
C TYR A 86 -30.77 -17.37 10.10
N GLU A 87 -30.81 -18.62 9.66
CA GLU A 87 -31.62 -19.65 10.30
C GLU A 87 -30.99 -20.04 11.63
N GLU A 88 -31.82 -20.17 12.66
CA GLU A 88 -31.32 -20.54 13.98
C GLU A 88 -30.77 -21.96 13.95
N PRO A 89 -29.58 -22.21 14.55
CA PRO A 89 -29.01 -23.54 14.60
C PRO A 89 -29.99 -24.55 15.22
N PRO A 90 -29.96 -25.83 14.81
CA PRO A 90 -30.82 -26.86 15.39
C PRO A 90 -30.57 -26.97 16.91
N LYS A 91 -31.57 -27.45 17.65
CA LYS A 91 -31.55 -27.48 19.12
C LYS A 91 -30.31 -28.18 19.66
N GLU A 92 -29.87 -29.26 19.02
CA GLU A 92 -28.64 -29.98 19.37
C GLU A 92 -27.39 -29.13 19.13
N ALA A 93 -27.29 -28.39 18.02
CA ALA A 93 -26.16 -27.48 17.80
C ALA A 93 -26.13 -26.37 18.86
N LYS A 94 -27.29 -25.88 19.29
CA LYS A 94 -27.37 -24.89 20.38
C LYS A 94 -26.90 -25.46 21.72
N THR A 95 -27.20 -26.72 22.05
CA THR A 95 -26.68 -27.35 23.27
C THR A 95 -25.17 -27.54 23.21
N TRP A 96 -24.63 -27.99 22.07
CA TRP A 96 -23.18 -28.09 21.87
C TRP A 96 -22.48 -26.72 21.97
N MET A 97 -23.07 -25.68 21.38
CA MET A 97 -22.55 -24.31 21.48
C MET A 97 -22.58 -23.79 22.92
N ALA A 98 -23.65 -24.06 23.67
CA ALA A 98 -23.76 -23.67 25.08
C ALA A 98 -22.74 -24.42 25.95
N MET A 99 -22.60 -25.74 25.77
CA MET A 99 -21.59 -26.54 26.47
C MET A 99 -20.16 -26.10 26.13
N SER A 100 -19.89 -25.76 24.88
CA SER A 100 -18.59 -25.22 24.46
C SER A 100 -18.30 -23.87 25.13
N ARG A 101 -19.26 -22.94 25.13
CA ARG A 101 -19.13 -21.65 25.81
C ARG A 101 -18.93 -21.81 27.32
N GLN A 102 -19.66 -22.73 27.94
CA GLN A 102 -19.50 -23.05 29.36
C GLN A 102 -18.11 -23.61 29.65
N ARG A 103 -17.59 -24.50 28.79
CA ARG A 103 -16.22 -25.01 28.90
C ARG A 103 -15.19 -23.90 28.80
N VAL A 104 -15.30 -23.02 27.80
CA VAL A 104 -14.39 -21.88 27.62
C VAL A 104 -14.46 -20.94 28.83
N SER A 105 -15.67 -20.58 29.28
CA SER A 105 -15.86 -19.70 30.44
C SER A 105 -15.36 -20.34 31.74
N ALA A 106 -15.54 -21.66 31.94
CA ALA A 106 -14.96 -22.38 33.07
C ALA A 106 -13.43 -22.44 32.99
N TRP A 107 -12.85 -22.52 31.78
CA TRP A 107 -11.41 -22.49 31.55
C TRP A 107 -10.81 -21.09 31.77
N GLU A 108 -11.55 -20.03 31.42
CA GLU A 108 -11.21 -18.65 31.72
C GLU A 108 -11.31 -18.37 33.23
N SER A 109 -12.35 -18.89 33.88
CA SER A 109 -12.60 -18.70 35.32
C SER A 109 -11.67 -19.51 36.22
N SER A 110 -11.18 -20.66 35.75
CA SER A 110 -10.24 -21.51 36.51
C SER A 110 -8.80 -21.00 36.52
N GLY A 111 -8.53 -19.81 35.96
CA GLY A 111 -7.22 -19.16 36.02
C GLY A 111 -6.11 -19.87 35.22
N ALA A 112 -6.40 -21.02 34.60
CA ALA A 112 -5.50 -21.72 33.69
C ALA A 112 -5.56 -21.11 32.27
N GLY A 113 -6.72 -20.60 31.85
CA GLY A 113 -6.89 -19.93 30.55
C GLY A 113 -6.42 -18.48 30.50
N GLY A 114 -6.24 -17.84 31.67
CA GLY A 114 -5.76 -16.46 31.78
C GLY A 114 -4.24 -16.31 31.90
N LYS A 115 -3.47 -17.40 32.01
CA LYS A 115 -2.01 -17.36 32.12
C LYS A 115 -1.33 -17.57 30.77
N ARG A 116 -1.60 -16.68 29.82
CA ARG A 116 -0.53 -16.23 28.93
C ARG A 116 -0.15 -14.85 29.44
N HIS A 117 0.92 -14.79 30.22
CA HIS A 117 1.53 -13.58 30.78
C HIS A 117 0.86 -12.99 32.03
N THR A 118 0.81 -13.74 33.14
CA THR A 118 0.90 -13.12 34.47
C THR A 118 2.31 -13.35 35.01
N THR A 119 3.04 -12.26 35.10
CA THR A 119 4.28 -12.09 35.85
C THR A 119 4.03 -12.48 37.31
N VAL A 120 4.44 -13.68 37.71
CA VAL A 120 4.47 -14.08 39.11
C VAL A 120 5.93 -14.22 39.51
N GLY A 121 6.44 -13.20 40.20
CA GLY A 121 7.82 -13.18 40.71
C GLY A 121 8.52 -11.82 40.62
N HIS A 122 7.84 -10.71 40.93
CA HIS A 122 8.56 -9.46 41.17
C HIS A 122 9.26 -9.57 42.52
N HIS A 123 10.59 -9.61 42.54
CA HIS A 123 11.42 -8.83 43.46
C HIS A 123 12.85 -8.76 42.90
N GLN A 124 13.11 -7.62 42.24
CA GLN A 124 14.42 -6.98 41.94
C GLN A 124 14.97 -6.97 40.50
N CYS A 125 14.24 -7.41 39.47
CA CYS A 125 14.69 -7.32 38.06
C CYS A 125 13.80 -6.52 37.09
N ASP A 126 12.89 -5.64 37.54
CA ASP A 126 11.78 -5.22 36.65
C ASP A 126 12.01 -4.00 35.76
N GLU A 127 12.69 -2.93 36.20
CA GLU A 127 12.76 -1.71 35.36
C GLU A 127 13.85 -1.81 34.29
N ARG A 128 15.02 -2.33 34.65
CA ARG A 128 16.15 -2.47 33.70
C ARG A 128 15.85 -3.48 32.60
N ASP A 129 15.18 -4.58 32.92
CA ASP A 129 14.85 -5.62 31.95
C ASP A 129 13.75 -5.16 30.98
N GLU A 130 12.79 -4.36 31.45
CA GLU A 130 11.77 -3.75 30.60
C GLU A 130 12.33 -2.64 29.70
N GLU A 131 13.29 -1.84 30.18
CA GLU A 131 14.02 -0.90 29.34
C GLU A 131 14.86 -1.60 28.27
N GLU A 132 15.54 -2.68 28.64
CA GLU A 132 16.36 -3.47 27.72
C GLU A 132 15.49 -4.15 26.67
N LYS A 133 14.33 -4.68 27.04
CA LYS A 133 13.33 -5.22 26.11
C LYS A 133 12.83 -4.16 25.14
N LYS A 134 12.56 -2.93 25.59
CA LYS A 134 12.19 -1.81 24.70
C LYS A 134 13.32 -1.47 23.74
N ARG A 135 14.58 -1.45 24.20
CA ARG A 135 15.75 -1.26 23.33
C ARG A 135 15.83 -2.36 22.26
N GLN A 136 15.64 -3.61 22.65
CA GLN A 136 15.64 -4.75 21.74
C GLN A 136 14.48 -4.68 20.73
N ASP A 137 13.27 -4.34 21.17
CA ASP A 137 12.10 -4.21 20.29
C ASP A 137 12.29 -3.09 19.25
N LEU A 138 12.92 -1.97 19.64
CA LEU A 138 13.28 -0.90 18.70
C LEU A 138 14.26 -1.40 17.64
N ILE A 139 15.32 -2.10 18.05
CA ILE A 139 16.32 -2.67 17.13
C ILE A 139 15.66 -3.70 16.20
N ILE A 140 14.86 -4.61 16.75
CA ILE A 140 14.11 -5.62 15.98
C ILE A 140 13.16 -4.94 14.98
N GLY A 141 12.46 -3.88 15.39
CA GLY A 141 11.59 -3.10 14.52
C GLY A 141 12.34 -2.45 13.36
N GLN A 142 13.50 -1.85 13.65
CA GLN A 142 14.38 -1.27 12.64
C GLN A 142 14.91 -2.32 11.67
N LEU A 143 15.38 -3.47 12.17
CA LEU A 143 15.87 -4.58 11.35
C LEU A 143 14.76 -5.15 10.46
N LYS A 144 13.56 -5.38 11.00
CA LYS A 144 12.39 -5.83 10.21
C LYS A 144 12.02 -4.83 9.12
N ALA A 145 12.04 -3.53 9.43
CA ALA A 145 11.77 -2.49 8.43
C ALA A 145 12.84 -2.45 7.34
N ALA A 146 14.12 -2.58 7.72
CA ALA A 146 15.22 -2.67 6.77
C ALA A 146 15.11 -3.91 5.88
N GLU A 147 14.76 -5.06 6.45
CA GLU A 147 14.54 -6.32 5.73
C GLU A 147 13.38 -6.19 4.73
N ALA A 148 12.23 -5.63 5.14
CA ALA A 148 11.09 -5.44 4.26
C ALA A 148 11.43 -4.54 3.07
N ARG A 149 12.14 -3.42 3.32
CA ARG A 149 12.64 -2.54 2.25
C ARG A 149 13.60 -3.29 1.32
N ASN A 150 14.49 -4.10 1.88
CA ASN A 150 15.43 -4.90 1.10
C ASN A 150 14.69 -5.92 0.22
N ARG A 151 13.68 -6.64 0.75
CA ARG A 151 12.84 -7.56 -0.03
C ARG A 151 12.18 -6.84 -1.21
N VAL A 152 11.58 -5.67 -0.99
CA VAL A 152 10.98 -4.86 -2.06
C VAL A 152 12.02 -4.43 -3.09
N ARG A 153 13.20 -3.98 -2.65
CA ARG A 153 14.31 -3.63 -3.55
C ARG A 153 14.74 -4.83 -4.41
N GLN A 154 14.94 -6.00 -3.80
CA GLN A 154 15.33 -7.21 -4.51
C GLN A 154 14.29 -7.63 -5.53
N MET A 155 13.00 -7.60 -5.19
CA MET A 155 11.92 -7.88 -6.15
C MET A 155 11.94 -6.91 -7.33
N ARG A 156 12.14 -5.61 -7.09
CA ARG A 156 12.23 -4.60 -8.17
C ARG A 156 13.44 -4.84 -9.06
N LEU A 157 14.59 -5.19 -8.48
CA LEU A 157 15.80 -5.52 -9.22
C LEU A 157 15.61 -6.78 -10.07
N GLN A 158 15.02 -7.83 -9.50
CA GLN A 158 14.69 -9.06 -10.21
C GLN A 158 13.72 -8.80 -11.37
N TYR A 159 12.67 -8.03 -11.13
CA TYR A 159 11.72 -7.65 -12.17
C TYR A 159 12.41 -6.89 -13.32
N ARG A 160 13.25 -5.89 -13.00
CA ARG A 160 14.01 -5.14 -14.02
C ARG A 160 14.94 -6.06 -14.80
N SER A 161 15.65 -6.96 -14.12
CA SER A 161 16.54 -7.94 -14.74
C SER A 161 15.79 -8.86 -15.68
N MET A 162 14.70 -9.47 -15.22
CA MET A 162 13.88 -10.41 -15.99
C MET A 162 13.26 -9.73 -17.21
N ARG A 163 12.68 -8.54 -17.03
CA ARG A 163 12.12 -7.75 -18.12
C ARG A 163 13.18 -7.41 -19.19
N THR A 164 14.39 -7.07 -18.76
CA THR A 164 15.50 -6.78 -19.67
C THR A 164 15.88 -8.03 -20.47
N GLN A 165 16.00 -9.19 -19.80
CA GLN A 165 16.30 -10.46 -20.45
C GLN A 165 15.22 -10.86 -21.46
N GLU A 166 13.95 -10.69 -21.11
CA GLU A 166 12.80 -10.98 -21.98
C GLU A 166 12.79 -10.11 -23.23
N ILE A 167 12.98 -8.79 -23.07
CA ILE A 167 13.05 -7.87 -24.22
C ILE A 167 14.26 -8.20 -25.11
N ASN A 168 15.42 -8.51 -24.53
CA ASN A 168 16.60 -8.93 -25.30
C ASN A 168 16.35 -10.21 -26.09
N LEU A 169 15.66 -11.18 -25.50
CA LEU A 169 15.24 -12.39 -26.20
C LEU A 169 14.29 -12.03 -27.35
N MET A 170 13.28 -11.19 -27.12
CA MET A 170 12.37 -10.72 -28.17
C MET A 170 13.11 -10.05 -29.32
N ILE A 171 14.09 -9.18 -29.02
CA ILE A 171 14.96 -8.52 -30.01
C ILE A 171 15.71 -9.55 -30.85
N SER A 172 16.30 -10.57 -30.21
CA SER A 172 17.08 -11.61 -30.90
C SER A 172 16.25 -12.44 -31.89
N CYS A 173 14.94 -12.56 -31.64
CA CYS A 173 14.01 -13.29 -32.49
C CYS A 173 13.37 -12.42 -33.60
N GLN A 174 13.66 -11.12 -33.66
CA GLN A 174 13.07 -10.25 -34.70
C GLN A 174 13.73 -10.49 -36.05
N SER A 175 12.91 -10.60 -37.10
CA SER A 175 13.38 -10.70 -38.49
C SER A 175 13.71 -9.35 -39.12
N SER A 176 13.17 -8.25 -38.58
CA SER A 176 13.38 -6.88 -39.07
C SER A 176 14.20 -6.06 -38.08
N ALA A 177 15.23 -5.39 -38.59
CA ALA A 177 16.04 -4.46 -37.79
C ALA A 177 15.18 -3.32 -37.22
N GLN A 178 14.17 -2.84 -37.95
CA GLN A 178 13.32 -1.75 -37.49
C GLN A 178 12.47 -2.16 -36.27
N THR A 179 11.97 -3.40 -36.23
CA THR A 179 11.19 -3.88 -35.08
C THR A 179 12.09 -4.16 -33.87
N ALA A 180 13.29 -4.69 -34.10
CA ALA A 180 14.31 -4.85 -33.07
C ALA A 180 14.65 -3.50 -32.39
N VAL A 181 14.94 -2.46 -33.17
CA VAL A 181 15.24 -1.10 -32.64
C VAL A 181 14.06 -0.53 -31.86
N ARG A 182 12.81 -0.76 -32.30
CA ARG A 182 11.63 -0.32 -31.55
C ARG A 182 11.49 -0.99 -30.18
N LEU A 183 11.88 -2.26 -30.08
CA LEU A 183 11.88 -3.00 -28.81
C LEU A 183 13.03 -2.54 -27.90
N GLU A 184 14.17 -2.17 -28.48
CA GLU A 184 15.31 -1.62 -27.72
C GLU A 184 14.93 -0.35 -26.97
N LEU A 185 14.04 0.50 -27.53
CA LEU A 185 13.51 1.69 -26.85
C LEU A 185 12.72 1.39 -25.56
N LEU A 186 12.28 0.14 -25.36
CA LEU A 186 11.58 -0.28 -24.14
C LEU A 186 12.55 -0.66 -23.01
N LEU A 187 13.84 -0.82 -23.31
CA LEU A 187 14.87 -1.04 -22.32
C LEU A 187 15.20 0.26 -21.59
N PRO A 188 15.57 0.18 -20.30
CA PRO A 188 16.17 1.33 -19.63
C PRO A 188 17.37 1.79 -20.44
N THR A 189 17.40 3.07 -20.82
CA THR A 189 18.62 3.68 -21.35
C THR A 189 19.62 3.69 -20.20
N GLU A 190 20.58 2.76 -20.23
CA GLU A 190 21.74 2.87 -19.36
C GLU A 190 22.49 4.11 -19.85
N GLU A 191 22.32 5.24 -19.15
CA GLU A 191 23.22 6.36 -19.31
C GLU A 191 24.61 5.80 -19.07
N SER A 192 25.40 5.67 -20.15
CA SER A 192 26.80 5.38 -20.00
C SER A 192 27.29 6.46 -19.07
N LYS A 193 27.70 6.07 -17.86
CA LYS A 193 28.46 6.96 -17.01
C LYS A 193 29.73 7.18 -17.80
N ILE A 194 29.72 8.21 -18.65
CA ILE A 194 30.91 8.78 -19.22
C ILE A 194 31.63 9.24 -17.97
N ASN A 195 32.48 8.35 -17.45
CA ASN A 195 33.42 8.66 -16.44
C ASN A 195 34.29 9.72 -17.11
N THR A 196 33.96 11.00 -16.91
CA THR A 196 34.84 12.12 -17.19
C THR A 196 35.97 12.07 -16.17
N ILE A 197 36.68 10.94 -16.16
CA ILE A 197 37.97 10.83 -15.50
C ILE A 197 38.83 11.80 -16.27
N ASP A 198 39.29 12.83 -15.59
CA ASP A 198 40.24 13.76 -16.15
C ASP A 198 41.52 12.98 -16.48
N CYS A 199 41.76 12.78 -17.78
CA CYS A 199 42.90 12.03 -18.30
C CYS A 199 44.21 12.83 -18.22
N LEU A 200 44.19 14.08 -17.75
CA LEU A 200 45.39 14.89 -17.64
C LEU A 200 46.25 14.43 -16.47
N ASP A 201 47.50 14.10 -16.76
CA ASP A 201 48.53 13.89 -15.74
C ASP A 201 48.79 15.21 -14.98
N LYS A 202 49.31 15.15 -13.75
CA LYS A 202 49.52 16.32 -12.89
C LYS A 202 50.34 17.41 -13.60
N LEU A 203 51.34 17.02 -14.39
CA LEU A 203 52.15 17.96 -15.17
C LEU A 203 51.36 18.61 -16.31
N GLN A 204 50.53 17.83 -17.00
CA GLN A 204 49.67 18.31 -18.07
C GLN A 204 48.58 19.24 -17.54
N ARG A 205 47.97 18.89 -16.40
CA ARG A 205 46.98 19.73 -15.72
C ARG A 205 47.60 21.06 -15.29
N LYS A 206 48.78 21.02 -14.66
CA LYS A 206 49.52 22.23 -14.30
C LYS A 206 49.86 23.10 -15.52
N ARG A 207 50.23 22.49 -16.65
CA ARG A 207 50.50 23.22 -17.89
C ARG A 207 49.23 23.84 -18.47
N VAL A 208 48.10 23.14 -18.40
CA VAL A 208 46.79 23.66 -18.83
C VAL A 208 46.37 24.82 -17.94
N GLU A 209 46.52 24.72 -16.63
CA GLU A 209 46.26 25.81 -15.68
C GLU A 209 47.14 27.03 -15.97
N GLU A 210 48.46 26.83 -16.18
CA GLU A 210 49.38 27.90 -16.57
C GLU A 210 48.98 28.59 -17.87
N ILE A 211 48.44 27.84 -18.84
CA ILE A 211 47.93 28.38 -20.10
C ILE A 211 46.61 29.15 -19.89
N LEU A 212 45.72 28.65 -19.04
CA LEU A 212 44.45 29.31 -18.74
C LEU A 212 44.64 30.61 -17.96
N ASP A 213 45.65 30.66 -17.10
CA ASP A 213 46.00 31.84 -16.30
C ASP A 213 46.78 32.91 -17.12
N ASP A 214 47.27 32.56 -18.31
CA ASP A 214 48.01 33.47 -19.19
C ASP A 214 47.06 34.32 -20.05
N GLU A 215 46.49 35.35 -19.45
CA GLU A 215 45.58 36.31 -20.11
C GLU A 215 46.20 37.01 -21.34
N LYS A 216 47.54 37.06 -21.41
CA LYS A 216 48.29 37.78 -22.47
C LYS A 216 48.86 36.86 -23.55
N GLY A 217 48.68 35.54 -23.42
CA GLY A 217 49.11 34.53 -24.40
C GLY A 217 50.63 34.45 -24.63
N LEU A 218 51.43 34.92 -23.67
CA LEU A 218 52.89 34.98 -23.77
C LEU A 218 53.56 33.59 -23.79
N THR A 219 52.92 32.60 -23.18
CA THR A 219 53.41 31.22 -23.07
C THR A 219 53.17 30.38 -24.34
N ILE A 220 52.30 30.84 -25.25
CA ILE A 220 51.93 30.13 -26.48
C ILE A 220 52.55 30.79 -27.72
N THR A 221 52.73 32.11 -27.68
CA THR A 221 53.22 32.87 -28.85
C THR A 221 54.73 32.68 -29.03
N ARG A 222 55.14 31.75 -29.91
CA ARG A 222 56.52 31.70 -30.42
C ARG A 222 56.69 32.74 -31.53
N ARG A 223 57.57 33.71 -31.29
CA ARG A 223 58.03 34.67 -32.28
C ARG A 223 58.99 34.04 -33.28
#